data_AF-A0A914SBL6-F1
#
_entry.id   AF-A0A914SBL6-F1
#
_cell.length_a   1.000
_cell.length_b   1.000
_cell.length_c   1.000
_cell.angle_alpha   90.00
_cell.angle_beta   90.00
_cell.angle_gamma   90.00
#
_symmetry.space_group_name_H-M   'P 1'
#
loop_
_entity.id
_entity.type
_entity.pdbx_description
1 polymer ?
#
loop_
_entity_poly.entity_id
_entity_poly.type
_entity_poly.pdbx_seq_one_letter_code
_entity_poly.pdbx_strand_id
1 'polypeptide(L)' 'MLICPALVSFFRVYGTLKEWQIIFYIVAIYTIFSGVFFLIFGTGDTLEWGRGASSNRDKTDENQEPEEYALKSIEVTLDH' A
#
# COMPACT_ATOMS: atom_id res chain seq x y z
N MET A 1 19.19 8.78 1.66
CA MET A 1 20.30 8.47 0.71
C MET A 1 21.65 8.99 1.23
N LEU A 2 22.00 8.74 2.50
CA LEU A 2 23.36 8.95 3.05
C LEU A 2 23.81 7.78 3.94
N ILE A 3 22.87 6.92 4.36
CA ILE A 3 23.15 5.79 5.22
C ILE A 3 23.84 4.62 4.49
N CYS A 4 23.56 4.40 3.20
CA CYS A 4 24.17 3.32 2.42
C CYS A 4 25.70 3.42 2.31
N PRO A 5 26.30 4.57 1.94
CA PRO A 5 27.76 4.69 1.91
C PRO A 5 28.40 4.60 3.31
N ALA A 6 27.70 5.04 4.36
CA ALA A 6 28.17 4.91 5.73
C ALA A 6 28.14 3.46 6.24
N LEU A 7 27.07 2.72 5.95
CA LEU A 7 26.91 1.30 6.27
C LEU A 7 27.97 0.45 5.57
N VAL A 8 28.15 0.62 4.26
CA VAL A 8 29.16 -0.13 3.51
C VAL A 8 30.58 0.20 3.96
N SER A 9 30.83 1.44 4.38
CA SER A 9 32.12 1.84 4.94
C SER A 9 32.38 1.23 6.32
N PHE A 10 31.36 1.12 7.18
CA PHE A 10 31.49 0.54 8.51
C PHE A 10 31.68 -0.98 8.48
N PHE A 11 31.03 -1.69 7.55
CA PHE A 11 31.16 -3.15 7.48
C PHE A 11 32.42 -3.63 6.72
N ARG A 12 33.12 -2.75 6.00
CA ARG A 12 34.36 -3.07 5.30
C ARG A 12 35.58 -2.99 6.24
N VAL A 13 35.54 -3.63 7.40
CA VAL A 13 36.68 -3.67 8.33
C VAL A 13 37.65 -4.78 7.96
N TYR A 14 37.15 -5.95 7.57
CA TYR A 14 37.99 -7.10 7.22
C TYR A 14 37.93 -7.48 5.73
N GLY A 15 36.93 -6.98 4.99
CA GLY A 15 36.82 -7.18 3.54
C GLY A 15 36.51 -8.61 3.14
N THR A 16 35.91 -9.40 4.03
CA THR A 16 35.64 -10.81 3.79
C THR A 16 34.28 -11.02 3.12
N LEU A 17 34.16 -12.07 2.30
CA LEU A 17 32.92 -12.41 1.56
C LEU A 17 31.74 -12.70 2.50
N LYS A 18 31.99 -13.21 3.70
CA LYS A 18 30.94 -13.48 4.70
C LYS A 18 30.25 -12.21 5.21
N GLU A 19 30.98 -11.10 5.39
CA GLU A 19 30.41 -9.83 5.84
C GLU A 19 29.42 -9.28 4.81
N TRP A 20 29.77 -9.37 3.52
CA TRP A 20 28.89 -8.97 2.44
C TRP A 20 27.59 -9.76 2.41
N GLN A 21 27.65 -11.08 2.59
CA GLN A 21 26.47 -11.92 2.67
C GLN A 21 25.56 -11.48 3.83
N ILE A 22 26.14 -11.17 5.00
CA ILE A 22 25.39 -10.67 6.16
C ILE A 22 24.65 -9.36 5.82
N ILE A 23 25.31 -8.41 5.14
CA ILE A 23 24.70 -7.13 4.78
C ILE A 23 23.52 -7.35 3.83
N PHE A 24 23.69 -8.20 2.81
CA PHE A 24 22.61 -8.52 1.88
C PHE A 24 21.42 -9.17 2.59
N TYR A 25 21.66 -10.07 3.54
CA TYR A 25 20.58 -10.66 4.35
C TYR A 25 19.83 -9.61 5.18
N ILE A 26 20.55 -8.69 5.84
CA ILE A 26 19.93 -7.63 6.64
C ILE A 26 19.08 -6.71 5.76
N VAL A 27 19.60 -6.31 4.60
CA VAL A 27 18.87 -5.46 3.64
C VAL A 27 17.64 -6.17 3.09
N ALA A 28 17.75 -7.47 2.77
CA ALA A 28 16.63 -8.28 2.30
C ALA A 28 15.51 -8.34 3.35
N ILE A 29 15.86 -8.62 4.62
CA ILE A 29 14.89 -8.66 5.72
C ILE A 29 14.23 -7.29 5.90
N TYR A 30 15.00 -6.21 5.90
CA TYR A 30 14.47 -4.86 6.05
C TYR A 30 13.49 -4.49 4.92
N THR A 31 13.83 -4.89 3.69
CA THR A 31 12.98 -4.65 2.52
C THR A 31 11.67 -5.42 2.64
N ILE A 32 11.72 -6.71 2.98
CA ILE A 32 10.52 -7.53 3.20
C ILE A 32 9.68 -6.97 4.33
N PHE A 33 10.30 -6.60 5.45
CA PHE A 33 9.62 -6.02 6.60
C PHE A 33 8.91 -4.72 6.22
N SER A 34 9.59 -3.81 5.52
CA SER A 34 8.97 -2.58 5.02
C SER A 34 7.81 -2.86 4.07
N GLY A 35 7.93 -3.87 3.21
CA GLY A 35 6.86 -4.29 2.30
C GLY A 35 5.65 -4.87 3.04
N VAL A 36 5.88 -5.68 4.09
CA VAL A 36 4.81 -6.23 4.93
C VAL A 36 4.12 -5.13 5.72
N PHE A 37 4.86 -4.17 6.27
CA PHE A 37 4.28 -3.00 6.94
C PHE A 37 3.45 -2.16 5.98
N PHE A 38 3.97 -1.92 4.79
CA PHE A 38 3.23 -1.23 3.74
C PHE A 38 2.00 -2.03 3.28
N LEU A 39 2.06 -3.35 3.28
CA LEU A 39 0.92 -4.19 2.90
C LEU A 39 -0.18 -4.16 3.98
N ILE A 40 0.19 -4.16 5.25
CA ILE A 40 -0.77 -4.13 6.37
C ILE A 40 -1.41 -2.75 6.54
N PHE A 41 -0.60 -1.69 6.43
CA PHE A 41 -1.05 -0.31 6.70
C PHE A 41 -1.28 0.53 5.44
N GLY A 42 -0.93 0.03 4.27
CA GLY A 42 -1.15 0.71 3.01
C GLY A 42 -2.61 0.62 2.61
N THR A 43 -3.28 1.76 2.53
CA THR A 43 -4.56 1.85 1.83
C THR A 43 -4.29 1.97 0.33
N GLY A 44 -4.98 1.16 -0.47
CA GLY A 44 -4.96 1.25 -1.93
C GLY A 44 -5.79 2.41 -2.48
N ASP A 45 -6.44 3.20 -1.61
CA ASP A 45 -7.23 4.33 -2.06
C ASP A 45 -6.35 5.44 -2.63
N THR A 46 -6.74 5.90 -3.82
CA THR A 46 -6.12 7.02 -4.50
C THR A 46 -6.16 8.27 -3.62
N LEU A 47 -5.00 8.85 -3.36
CA LEU A 47 -4.87 10.08 -2.58
C LEU A 47 -5.62 11.23 -3.29
N GLU A 48 -6.20 12.15 -2.51
CA GLU A 48 -7.07 13.24 -3.01
C GLU A 48 -6.45 14.09 -4.14
N TRP A 49 -5.11 14.21 -4.14
CA TRP A 49 -4.34 14.97 -5.14
C TRP A 49 -4.09 14.21 -6.44
N GLY A 50 -4.30 12.88 -6.47
CA GLY A 50 -4.28 12.04 -7.67
C GLY A 50 -5.62 12.00 -8.40
N ARG A 51 -6.67 12.61 -7.82
CA ARG A 51 -8.03 12.68 -8.38
C ARG A 51 -8.17 13.75 -9.46
N GLY A 52 -7.15 13.87 -10.33
CA GLY A 52 -7.23 14.64 -11.55
C GLY A 52 -8.11 13.91 -12.56
N ALA A 53 -9.36 14.34 -12.69
CA ALA A 53 -10.29 14.06 -13.80
C ALA A 53 -10.52 12.59 -14.24
N SER A 54 -10.02 11.58 -13.54
CA SER A 54 -10.42 10.19 -13.73
C SER A 54 -11.67 9.89 -12.91
N SER A 55 -12.73 10.65 -13.18
CA SER A 55 -14.07 10.21 -12.83
C SER A 55 -14.39 9.00 -13.70
N ASN A 56 -14.92 7.95 -13.08
CA ASN A 56 -15.66 6.87 -13.71
C ASN A 56 -14.88 5.66 -14.28
N ARG A 57 -13.93 5.09 -13.53
CA ARG A 57 -13.67 3.63 -13.57
C ARG A 57 -13.25 3.14 -12.19
N ASP A 58 -13.95 2.12 -11.72
CA ASP A 58 -13.56 1.24 -10.62
C ASP A 58 -13.86 1.69 -9.18
N LYS A 59 -15.16 1.70 -8.85
CA LYS A 59 -15.72 0.88 -7.78
C LYS A 59 -17.12 0.46 -8.23
N THR A 60 -17.21 -0.66 -8.96
CA THR A 60 -18.44 -1.45 -8.98
C THR A 60 -18.50 -2.06 -7.59
N ASP A 61 -19.26 -1.42 -6.70
CA ASP A 61 -19.70 -2.00 -5.45
C ASP A 61 -20.51 -3.26 -5.77
N GLU A 62 -19.84 -4.42 -5.82
CA GLU A 62 -20.46 -5.73 -6.03
C GLU A 62 -21.23 -6.23 -4.78
N ASN A 63 -21.50 -5.38 -3.78
CA ASN A 63 -22.25 -5.79 -2.59
C ASN A 63 -23.08 -4.66 -1.96
N GLN A 64 -23.72 -3.79 -2.75
CA GLN A 64 -24.89 -3.09 -2.23
C GLN A 64 -26.13 -3.81 -2.72
N GLU A 65 -26.77 -4.54 -1.79
CA GLU A 65 -27.95 -5.33 -2.10
C GLU A 65 -29.04 -4.48 -2.77
N PRO A 66 -29.71 -5.03 -3.80
CA PRO A 66 -30.76 -4.34 -4.56
C PRO A 66 -31.97 -3.93 -3.72
N GLU A 67 -32.07 -4.37 -2.46
CA GLU A 67 -33.19 -4.09 -1.56
C GLU A 67 -33.20 -2.67 -1.00
N GLU A 68 -32.04 -2.04 -0.70
CA GLU A 68 -32.02 -0.70 -0.08
C GLU A 68 -32.56 0.37 -1.04
N TYR A 69 -32.23 0.25 -2.33
CA TYR A 69 -32.71 1.15 -3.38
C TYR A 69 -34.19 0.92 -3.71
N ALA A 70 -34.63 -0.34 -3.68
CA ALA A 70 -36.03 -0.68 -3.89
C ALA A 70 -36.90 -0.08 -2.78
N LEU A 71 -36.47 -0.19 -1.52
CA LEU A 71 -37.18 0.38 -0.38
C LEU A 71 -37.24 1.92 -0.43
N LYS A 72 -36.12 2.60 -0.74
CA LYS A 72 -36.11 4.05 -0.95
C LYS A 72 -37.03 4.50 -2.09
N SER A 73 -37.10 3.74 -3.18
CA SER A 73 -37.98 4.07 -4.31
C SER A 73 -39.47 3.90 -3.97
N ILE A 74 -39.79 2.91 -3.13
CA ILE A 74 -41.15 2.66 -2.65
C ILE A 74 -41.56 3.76 -1.66
N GLU A 75 -40.68 4.15 -0.75
CA GLU A 75 -40.93 5.21 0.23
C GLU A 75 -41.20 6.56 -0.45
N VAL A 76 -40.42 6.92 -1.48
CA VAL A 76 -40.61 8.13 -2.28
C VAL A 76 -41.93 8.14 -3.05
N THR A 77 -42.40 6.97 -3.51
CA THR A 77 -43.67 6.85 -4.25
C THR A 77 -44.89 6.95 -3.32
N LEU A 78 -44.72 6.65 -2.03
CA LEU A 78 -45.82 6.66 -1.05
C LEU A 78 -46.07 8.06 -0.43
N ASP A 79 -45.15 9.00 -0.62
CA ASP A 79 -45.22 10.38 -0.11
C ASP A 79 -45.91 11.36 -1.08
N HIS A 80 -46.33 10.90 -2.26
CA HIS A 80 -47.00 11.69 -3.31
C HIS A 80 -48.39 11.15 -3.66
#